data_AF-A0A399Z3J9-F1
#
_entry.id   AF-A0A399Z3J9-F1
#
_cell.length_a   1.000
_cell.length_b   1.000
_cell.length_c   1.000
_cell.angle_alpha   90.00
_cell.angle_beta   90.00
_cell.angle_gamma   90.00
#
_symmetry.space_group_name_H-M   'P 1'
#
loop_
_entity.id
_entity.type
_entity.pdbx_description
1 polymer ?
#
loop_
_entity_poly.entity_id
_entity_poly.type
_entity_poly.pdbx_seq_one_letter_code
_entity_poly.pdbx_strand_id
1 'polypeptide(L)'
;MQLPIWIAYLSPVFFHLIMVGWVTQMIFGVIFWMFPIVTRARPRGNEKLGWAVYILLNVGLLLRVLSEPLNAINPQDVWGWGLVLSALFQWLAAVFFVYNSWPRVKERYRGD
;
A
#
# COMPACT_ATOMS: atom_id res chain seq x y z
N MET A 1 17.27 -20.52 22.79
CA MET A 1 17.97 -19.25 22.51
C MET A 1 17.00 -18.13 22.86
N GLN A 2 17.26 -17.34 23.91
CA GLN A 2 16.44 -16.16 24.20
C GLN A 2 16.82 -15.07 23.20
N LEU A 3 15.89 -14.68 22.33
CA LEU A 3 16.13 -13.59 21.39
C LEU A 3 16.13 -12.24 22.14
N PRO A 4 16.99 -11.29 21.76
CA PRO A 4 16.96 -9.94 22.30
C PRO A 4 15.58 -9.28 22.18
N ILE A 5 15.13 -8.58 23.22
CA ILE A 5 13.79 -7.96 23.28
C ILE A 5 13.50 -7.00 22.12
N TRP A 6 14.53 -6.33 21.59
CA TRP A 6 14.39 -5.39 20.47
C TRP A 6 13.95 -6.07 19.16
N ILE A 7 14.21 -7.37 18.99
CA ILE A 7 13.73 -8.15 17.84
C ILE A 7 12.21 -8.31 17.89
N ALA A 8 11.63 -8.39 19.09
CA ALA A 8 10.18 -8.44 19.24
C ALA A 8 9.52 -7.16 18.70
N TYR A 9 10.15 -6.00 18.87
CA TYR A 9 9.66 -4.71 18.34
C TYR A 9 9.72 -4.59 16.81
N LEU A 10 10.53 -5.40 16.14
CA LEU A 10 10.58 -5.47 14.67
C LEU A 10 9.56 -6.44 14.08
N SER A 11 8.92 -7.27 14.92
CA SER A 11 7.96 -8.26 14.44
C SER A 11 6.77 -7.61 13.70
N PRO A 12 6.13 -6.53 14.21
CA PRO A 12 5.10 -5.81 13.46
C PRO A 12 5.61 -5.27 12.12
N VAL A 13 6.80 -4.67 12.11
CA VAL A 13 7.41 -4.10 10.89
C VAL A 13 7.61 -5.18 9.84
N PHE A 14 8.13 -6.34 10.26
CA PHE A 14 8.31 -7.50 9.39
C PHE A 14 6.98 -7.94 8.76
N PHE A 15 5.95 -8.15 9.57
CA PHE A 15 4.63 -8.57 9.07
C PHE A 15 4.04 -7.56 8.08
N HIS A 16 4.26 -6.28 8.33
CA HIS A 16 3.75 -5.22 7.50
C HIS A 16 4.51 -5.05 6.19
N LEU A 17 5.84 -5.21 6.20
CA LEU A 17 6.64 -5.24 4.99
C LEU A 17 6.28 -6.45 4.12
N ILE A 18 6.11 -7.64 4.71
CA ILE A 18 5.76 -8.82 3.92
C ILE A 18 4.32 -8.75 3.40
N MET A 19 3.35 -8.36 4.23
CA MET A 19 1.95 -8.36 3.79
C MET A 19 1.59 -7.18 2.90
N VAL A 20 2.01 -5.98 3.24
CA VAL A 20 1.64 -4.77 2.48
C VAL A 20 2.73 -4.42 1.47
N GLY A 21 4.01 -4.49 1.85
CA GLY A 21 5.13 -4.18 0.96
C GLY A 21 5.39 -5.23 -0.11
N TRP A 22 5.08 -6.51 0.15
CA TRP A 22 5.27 -7.58 -0.82
C TRP A 22 3.96 -8.15 -1.36
N VAL A 23 3.14 -8.84 -0.55
CA VAL A 23 1.93 -9.53 -1.03
C VAL A 23 0.94 -8.55 -1.69
N THR A 24 0.58 -7.47 -0.99
CA THR A 24 -0.42 -6.51 -1.49
C THR A 24 0.09 -5.75 -2.71
N GLN A 25 1.35 -5.31 -2.71
CA GLN A 25 1.95 -4.66 -3.87
C GLN A 25 2.00 -5.59 -5.09
N MET A 26 2.32 -6.87 -4.90
CA MET A 26 2.27 -7.86 -5.97
C MET A 26 0.85 -8.03 -6.51
N ILE A 27 -0.16 -8.17 -5.65
CA ILE A 27 -1.57 -8.26 -6.06
C ILE A 27 -1.98 -7.03 -6.87
N PHE A 28 -1.65 -5.82 -6.38
CA PHE A 28 -2.00 -4.57 -7.06
C PHE A 28 -1.29 -4.44 -8.41
N GLY A 29 -0.01 -4.78 -8.47
CA GLY A 29 0.76 -4.78 -9.71
C GLY A 29 0.22 -5.77 -10.73
N VAL A 30 -0.10 -6.99 -10.30
CA VAL A 30 -0.70 -8.03 -11.14
C VAL A 30 -2.06 -7.55 -11.67
N ILE A 31 -2.95 -7.03 -10.83
CA ILE A 31 -4.24 -6.51 -11.26
C ILE A 31 -4.06 -5.33 -12.24
N PHE A 32 -3.14 -4.41 -11.94
CA PHE A 32 -2.86 -3.26 -12.80
C PHE A 32 -2.45 -3.69 -14.20
N TRP A 33 -1.72 -4.79 -14.35
CA TRP A 33 -1.27 -5.33 -15.64
C TRP A 33 -2.26 -6.30 -16.30
N MET A 34 -2.84 -7.23 -15.54
CA MET A 34 -3.62 -8.35 -16.09
C MET A 34 -5.09 -8.04 -16.31
N PHE A 35 -5.68 -7.07 -15.61
CA PHE A 35 -7.10 -6.75 -15.85
C PHE A 35 -7.33 -6.26 -17.29
N PRO A 36 -8.54 -6.41 -17.83
CA PRO A 36 -8.88 -5.95 -19.18
C PRO A 36 -8.52 -4.49 -19.40
N ILE A 37 -8.20 -4.15 -20.65
CA ILE A 37 -7.92 -2.78 -21.02
C ILE A 37 -9.19 -1.93 -21.02
N VAL A 38 -9.10 -0.67 -20.60
CA VAL A 38 -10.25 0.27 -20.62
C VAL A 38 -10.50 0.81 -22.03
N THR A 39 -9.48 1.39 -22.66
CA THR A 39 -9.48 1.85 -24.06
C THR A 39 -8.10 1.65 -24.67
N ARG A 40 -7.98 1.68 -26.01
CA ARG A 40 -6.67 1.57 -26.68
C ARG A 40 -5.72 2.73 -26.33
N ALA A 41 -6.24 3.94 -26.16
CA ALA A 41 -5.46 5.12 -25.80
C ALA A 41 -5.03 5.14 -24.32
N ARG A 42 -5.82 4.51 -23.43
CA ARG A 42 -5.55 4.42 -21.99
C ARG A 42 -5.85 3.02 -21.48
N PRO A 43 -4.98 2.04 -21.80
CA PRO A 43 -5.27 0.64 -21.51
C PRO A 43 -5.46 0.38 -20.01
N ARG A 44 -4.78 1.11 -19.13
CA ARG A 44 -4.82 0.89 -17.67
C ARG A 44 -5.60 1.97 -16.91
N GLY A 45 -6.41 2.76 -17.61
CA GLY A 45 -7.13 3.89 -17.02
C GLY A 45 -6.21 5.11 -16.81
N ASN A 46 -6.26 5.71 -15.62
CA ASN A 46 -5.47 6.90 -15.32
C ASN A 46 -4.13 6.50 -14.68
N GLU A 47 -3.05 6.54 -15.47
CA GLU A 47 -1.72 6.15 -15.00
C GLU A 47 -1.21 7.01 -13.83
N LYS A 48 -1.62 8.28 -13.74
CA LYS A 48 -1.26 9.15 -12.61
C LYS A 48 -1.84 8.61 -11.29
N LEU A 49 -3.04 8.03 -11.33
CA LEU A 49 -3.63 7.38 -10.14
C LEU A 49 -2.88 6.08 -9.79
N GLY A 50 -2.44 5.30 -10.78
CA GLY A 50 -1.58 4.14 -10.55
C GLY A 50 -0.29 4.51 -9.83
N TRP A 51 0.38 5.58 -10.27
CA TRP A 51 1.56 6.12 -9.58
C TRP A 51 1.23 6.65 -8.18
N ALA A 52 0.10 7.33 -8.00
CA ALA A 52 -0.33 7.80 -6.68
C ALA A 52 -0.54 6.63 -5.70
N VAL A 53 -1.16 5.53 -6.14
CA VAL A 53 -1.32 4.30 -5.33
C VAL A 53 0.05 3.75 -4.91
N TYR A 54 0.98 3.64 -5.86
CA TYR A 54 2.33 3.14 -5.58
C TYR A 54 3.07 4.03 -4.57
N ILE A 55 3.04 5.35 -4.76
CA ILE A 55 3.71 6.31 -3.87
C ILE A 55 3.07 6.25 -2.48
N LEU A 56 1.74 6.31 -2.37
CA LEU A 56 1.04 6.29 -1.09
C LEU A 56 1.31 5.00 -0.30
N LEU A 57 1.32 3.84 -0.96
CA LEU A 57 1.68 2.57 -0.31
C LEU A 57 3.09 2.60 0.25
N ASN A 58 4.07 3.03 -0.55
CA ASN A 58 5.47 3.03 -0.14
C ASN A 58 5.77 4.08 0.93
N VAL A 59 5.23 5.30 0.81
CA VAL A 59 5.40 6.34 1.84
C VAL A 59 4.72 5.91 3.14
N GLY A 60 3.52 5.32 3.08
CA GLY A 60 2.86 4.75 4.24
C GLY A 60 3.69 3.65 4.90
N LEU A 61 4.31 2.77 4.12
CA LEU A 61 5.19 1.72 4.64
C LEU A 61 6.45 2.27 5.30
N LEU A 62 7.12 3.25 4.67
CA LEU A 62 8.31 3.89 5.24
C LEU A 62 7.99 4.58 6.57
N LEU A 63 6.86 5.29 6.65
CA LEU A 63 6.37 5.87 7.91
C LEU A 63 6.21 4.80 8.99
N ARG A 64 5.74 3.60 8.63
CA ARG A 64 5.53 2.51 9.58
C ARG A 64 6.84 1.89 10.05
N VAL A 65 7.78 1.67 9.14
CA VAL A 65 9.13 1.16 9.44
C VAL A 65 9.84 2.04 10.46
N LEU A 66 9.64 3.37 10.38
CA LEU A 66 10.21 4.30 11.35
C LEU A 66 9.38 4.36 12.64
N SER A 67 8.06 4.52 12.53
CA SER A 67 7.21 4.83 13.68
C SER A 67 6.93 3.64 14.59
N GLU A 68 6.85 2.40 14.07
CA GLU A 68 6.59 1.21 14.91
C GLU A 68 7.70 0.92 15.93
N PRO A 69 8.98 0.77 15.54
CA PRO A 69 10.03 0.47 16.51
C PRO A 69 10.26 1.65 17.46
N LEU A 70 10.16 2.89 16.97
CA LEU A 70 10.34 4.09 17.80
C LEU A 70 9.22 4.25 18.82
N ASN A 71 7.96 3.98 18.44
CA ASN A 71 6.84 3.99 19.38
C ASN A 71 6.93 2.85 20.40
N ALA A 72 7.48 1.70 20.03
CA ALA A 72 7.65 0.57 20.95
C ALA A 72 8.78 0.79 21.97
N ILE A 73 9.86 1.49 21.59
CA ILE A 73 10.98 1.82 22.47
C ILE A 73 10.66 3.02 23.36
N ASN A 74 10.02 4.06 22.80
CA ASN A 74 9.66 5.28 23.50
C ASN A 74 8.27 5.75 23.02
N PRO A 75 7.19 5.34 23.70
CA PRO A 75 5.83 5.73 23.34
C PRO A 75 5.67 7.24 23.47
N GLN A 76 5.71 7.94 22.34
CA GLN A 76 5.49 9.38 22.24
C GLN A 76 4.39 9.65 21.22
N ASP A 77 3.61 10.70 21.46
CA ASP A 77 2.48 11.08 20.60
C ASP A 77 2.88 11.25 19.14
N VAL A 78 4.09 11.76 18.87
CA VAL A 78 4.62 11.96 17.51
C VAL A 78 4.68 10.65 16.72
N TRP A 79 5.15 9.55 17.33
CA TRP A 79 5.24 8.25 16.66
C TRP A 79 3.86 7.60 16.49
N GLY A 80 2.97 7.79 17.47
CA GLY A 80 1.57 7.39 17.36
C GLY A 80 0.87 8.06 16.17
N TRP A 81 1.00 9.38 16.03
CA TRP A 81 0.48 10.12 14.87
C TRP A 81 1.15 9.72 13.55
N GLY A 82 2.44 9.35 13.58
CA GLY A 82 3.14 8.78 12.43
C GLY A 82 2.50 7.47 11.93
N LEU A 83 2.06 6.61 12.85
CA LEU A 83 1.32 5.39 12.52
C LEU A 83 -0.08 5.68 11.96
N VAL A 84 -0.78 6.69 12.50
CA VAL A 84 -2.08 7.14 11.96
C VAL A 84 -1.91 7.64 10.52
N LEU A 85 -0.89 8.46 10.26
CA LEU A 85 -0.61 8.96 8.92
C LEU A 85 -0.23 7.84 7.94
N SER A 86 0.57 6.88 8.42
CA SER A 86 0.90 5.66 7.66
C SER A 86 -0.37 4.89 7.25
N ALA A 87 -1.28 4.66 8.19
CA ALA A 87 -2.54 3.97 7.94
C ALA A 87 -3.42 4.74 6.95
N LEU A 88 -3.50 6.06 7.09
CA LEU A 88 -4.25 6.93 6.17
C LEU A 88 -3.72 6.83 4.74
N PHE A 89 -2.40 6.86 4.54
CA PHE A 89 -1.80 6.72 3.21
C PHE A 89 -2.06 5.34 2.58
N GLN A 90 -1.93 4.26 3.35
CA GLN A 90 -2.25 2.91 2.87
C GLN A 90 -3.74 2.76 2.53
N TRP A 91 -4.62 3.35 3.33
CA TRP A 91 -6.06 3.37 3.06
C TRP A 91 -6.40 4.16 1.79
N LEU A 92 -5.85 5.37 1.63
CA LEU A 92 -6.04 6.18 0.42
C LEU A 92 -5.52 5.46 -0.82
N ALA A 93 -4.38 4.77 -0.72
CA ALA A 93 -3.87 3.95 -1.82
C ALA A 93 -4.85 2.84 -2.21
N ALA A 94 -5.45 2.15 -1.24
CA ALA A 94 -6.46 1.14 -1.52
C ALA A 94 -7.71 1.73 -2.19
N VAL A 95 -8.20 2.89 -1.73
CA VAL A 95 -9.34 3.59 -2.33
C VAL A 95 -9.03 4.00 -3.77
N PHE A 96 -7.87 4.61 -4.03
CA PHE A 96 -7.45 5.02 -5.37
C PHE A 96 -7.25 3.82 -6.29
N PHE A 97 -6.73 2.72 -5.77
CA PHE A 97 -6.58 1.47 -6.51
C PHE A 97 -7.92 0.89 -6.95
N VAL A 98 -8.89 0.82 -6.03
CA VAL A 98 -10.26 0.37 -6.33
C VAL A 98 -10.89 1.28 -7.35
N TYR A 99 -10.82 2.60 -7.16
CA TYR A 99 -11.39 3.56 -8.10
C TYR A 99 -10.78 3.44 -9.51
N ASN A 100 -9.47 3.29 -9.64
CA ASN A 100 -8.80 3.14 -10.94
C ASN A 100 -9.10 1.77 -11.60
N SER A 101 -9.29 0.72 -10.80
CA SER A 101 -9.51 -0.64 -11.29
C SER A 101 -10.99 -0.95 -11.55
N TRP A 102 -11.92 -0.27 -10.89
CA TRP A 102 -13.36 -0.52 -10.97
C TRP A 102 -13.92 -0.51 -12.40
N PRO A 103 -13.56 0.44 -13.29
CA PRO A 103 -14.04 0.44 -14.67
C PRO A 103 -13.59 -0.79 -15.47
N ARG A 104 -12.50 -1.46 -15.06
CA ARG A 104 -11.96 -2.66 -15.74
C ARG A 104 -12.69 -3.94 -15.34
N VAL A 105 -13.45 -3.91 -14.24
CA VAL A 105 -14.26 -5.03 -13.74
C VAL A 105 -15.73 -4.86 -14.11
N LYS A 106 -16.22 -3.61 -14.15
CA LYS A 106 -17.61 -3.31 -14.48
C LYS A 106 -17.86 -3.55 -15.97
N GLU A 107 -18.38 -4.73 -16.27
CA GLU A 107 -18.87 -5.29 -17.53
C GLU A 107 -19.37 -4.24 -18.56
N ARG A 108 -18.43 -3.63 -19.27
CA ARG A 108 -18.61 -3.02 -20.60
C ARG A 108 -17.23 -2.97 -21.26
N TYR A 109 -16.85 -4.10 -21.84
CA TYR A 109 -15.85 -4.12 -22.90
C TYR A 109 -16.42 -3.27 -24.05
N ARG A 110 -16.12 -1.97 -24.07
CA ARG A 110 -16.41 -1.09 -25.21
C ARG A 110 -15.17 -1.13 -26.08
N GLY A 111 -15.16 -2.10 -26.99
CA GLY A 111 -14.16 -2.23 -28.05
C GLY A 111 -14.38 -1.20 -29.14
N ASP A 112 -14.46 0.07 -28.76
CA ASP A 112 -14.53 1.22 -29.68
C ASP A 112 -13.15 1.90 -29.72
#